data_AF-A0A6V7HTL4-F1
#
_entry.id   AF-A0A6V7HTL4-F1
#
_cell.length_a   1.000
_cell.length_b   1.000
_cell.length_c   1.000
_cell.angle_alpha   90.00
_cell.angle_beta   90.00
_cell.angle_gamma   90.00
#
_symmetry.space_group_name_H-M   'P 1'
#
loop_
_entity.id
_entity.type
_entity.pdbx_description
1 polymer ?
#
loop_
_entity_poly.entity_id
_entity_poly.type
_entity_poly.pdbx_seq_one_letter_code
_entity_poly.pdbx_strand_id
1 'polypeptide(L)' 'FTEMMRFLGYPRLISLSNFRVPNFPLVAEILVWLVKRFDPDTDIPVDHNTEEDRVALIRRAAEFM' A
#
# COMPACT_ATOMS: atom_id res chain seq x y z
N PHE A 1 5.15 -1.03 12.46
CA PHE A 1 4.45 -1.25 11.18
C PHE A 1 3.73 -2.60 11.16
N THR A 2 4.44 -3.74 11.19
CA THR A 2 3.83 -5.10 11.14
C THR A 2 2.72 -5.33 12.17
N GLU A 3 2.93 -4.96 13.45
CA GLU A 3 1.89 -5.09 14.49
C GLU A 3 0.64 -4.25 14.17
N MET A 4 0.82 -3.01 13.70
CA MET A 4 -0.30 -2.14 13.32
C MET A 4 -1.09 -2.72 12.15
N MET A 5 -0.41 -3.25 11.13
CA MET A 5 -1.07 -3.89 10.00
C MET A 5 -1.84 -5.14 10.43
N ARG A 6 -1.31 -5.94 11.36
CA ARG A 6 -2.04 -7.08 11.94
C ARG A 6 -3.28 -6.62 12.70
N PHE A 7 -3.14 -5.59 13.53
CA PHE A 7 -4.25 -5.02 14.30
C PHE A 7 -5.37 -4.47 13.39
N LEU A 8 -5.01 -3.83 12.27
CA LEU A 8 -5.96 -3.33 11.28
C LEU A 8 -6.62 -4.44 10.44
N GLY A 9 -6.16 -5.69 10.54
CA GLY A 9 -6.71 -6.85 9.83
C GLY A 9 -6.18 -7.03 8.40
N TYR A 10 -4.98 -6.54 8.10
CA TYR A 10 -4.36 -6.80 6.79
C TYR A 10 -4.15 -8.32 6.60
N PRO A 11 -4.63 -8.91 5.49
CA PRO A 11 -4.81 -10.36 5.37
C PRO A 11 -3.50 -11.14 5.24
N ARG A 12 -2.37 -10.47 4.95
CA ARG A 12 -1.07 -11.12 4.75
C ARG A 12 -0.11 -10.87 5.91
N LEU A 13 0.66 -11.89 6.27
CA LEU A 13 1.76 -11.74 7.22
C LEU A 13 2.88 -10.91 6.60
N ILE A 14 3.31 -9.86 7.29
CA ILE A 14 4.42 -9.00 6.86
C ILE A 14 5.69 -9.38 7.63
N SER A 15 6.65 -9.97 6.94
CA SER A 15 7.98 -10.21 7.53
C SER A 15 8.74 -8.91 7.71
N LEU A 16 9.41 -8.73 8.85
CA LEU A 16 10.33 -7.61 9.07
C LEU A 16 11.51 -7.62 8.08
N SER A 17 11.89 -8.79 7.56
CA SER A 17 12.94 -8.90 6.54
C SER A 17 12.61 -8.18 5.24
N ASN A 18 11.33 -7.99 4.93
CA ASN A 18 10.88 -7.31 3.71
C ASN A 18 11.25 -5.82 3.67
N PHE A 19 11.66 -5.24 4.81
CA PHE A 19 12.05 -3.83 4.91
C PHE A 19 13.55 -3.64 5.14
N ARG A 20 14.37 -4.70 5.07
CA ARG A 20 15.84 -4.56 5.10
C ARG A 20 16.37 -3.82 3.89
N VAL A 21 15.64 -3.90 2.78
CA VAL A 21 15.81 -3.10 1.57
C VAL A 21 14.45 -2.48 1.21
N PRO A 22 14.42 -1.38 0.43
CA PRO A 22 13.16 -0.83 -0.05
C PRO A 22 12.33 -1.90 -0.78
N ASN A 23 11.08 -2.07 -0.37
CA ASN A 23 10.12 -3.00 -0.98
C ASN A 23 8.84 -2.25 -1.36
N PHE A 24 8.94 -1.51 -2.47
CA PHE A 24 7.81 -0.73 -2.97
C PHE A 24 6.58 -1.59 -3.31
N PRO A 25 6.70 -2.78 -3.94
CA PRO A 25 5.53 -3.61 -4.24
C PRO A 25 4.68 -3.92 -3.01
N LEU A 26 5.32 -4.25 -1.88
CA LEU A 26 4.61 -4.50 -0.62
C LEU A 26 3.92 -3.23 -0.09
N VAL A 27 4.60 -2.09 -0.15
CA VAL A 27 4.02 -0.80 0.29
C VAL A 27 2.83 -0.41 -0.58
N ALA A 28 2.94 -0.56 -1.91
CA ALA A 28 1.88 -0.30 -2.87
C ALA A 28 0.64 -1.16 -2.58
N GLU A 29 0.82 -2.47 -2.37
CA GLU A 29 -0.26 -3.39 -2.01
C GLU A 29 -0.96 -2.95 -0.71
N ILE A 30 -0.19 -2.58 0.30
CA ILE A 30 -0.72 -2.12 1.60
C ILE A 30 -1.48 -0.81 1.45
N LEU A 31 -0.98 0.14 0.66
CA LEU A 31 -1.66 1.41 0.41
C LEU A 31 -2.99 1.22 -0.32
N VAL A 32 -3.00 0.40 -1.38
CA VAL A 32 -4.24 0.06 -2.11
C VAL A 32 -5.23 -0.62 -1.17
N TRP A 33 -4.77 -1.54 -0.32
CA TRP A 33 -5.63 -2.19 0.67
C TRP A 33 -6.21 -1.20 1.69
N LEU A 34 -5.39 -0.27 2.21
CA LEU A 34 -5.84 0.74 3.15
C LEU A 34 -6.90 1.64 2.53
N VAL A 35 -6.63 2.18 1.34
CA VAL A 35 -7.57 3.07 0.63
C VAL A 35 -8.90 2.37 0.38
N LYS A 36 -8.88 1.15 -0.17
CA LYS A 36 -10.10 0.35 -0.41
C LYS A 36 -10.85 -0.07 0.85
N ARG A 37 -10.18 -0.05 2.01
CA ARG A 37 -10.82 -0.30 3.30
C ARG A 37 -11.62 0.92 3.78
N PHE A 38 -11.23 2.14 3.40
CA PHE A 38 -11.99 3.36 3.69
C PHE A 38 -13.11 3.58 2.68
N ASP A 39 -12.80 3.44 1.38
CA ASP A 39 -13.76 3.56 0.29
C ASP A 39 -13.53 2.45 -0.75
N PRO A 40 -14.38 1.41 -0.79
CA PRO A 40 -14.23 0.28 -1.70
C PRO A 40 -14.30 0.65 -3.19
N ASP A 41 -14.98 1.75 -3.53
CA ASP A 41 -15.26 2.15 -4.92
C ASP A 41 -14.18 3.10 -5.48
N THR A 42 -13.15 3.40 -4.69
CA THR A 42 -12.04 4.24 -5.11
C THR A 42 -11.26 3.67 -6.30
N ASP A 43 -11.07 4.51 -7.31
CA ASP A 43 -10.18 4.26 -8.45
C ASP A 43 -8.73 4.64 -8.12
N ILE A 44 -8.01 3.69 -7.52
CA ILE A 44 -6.58 3.82 -7.21
C ILE A 44 -5.74 2.97 -8.18
N PRO A 45 -4.68 3.53 -8.80
CA PRO A 45 -3.75 2.77 -9.64
C PRO A 45 -3.12 1.61 -8.86
N VAL A 46 -3.04 0.45 -9.50
CA VAL A 46 -2.42 -0.77 -8.94
C VAL A 46 -1.03 -1.05 -9.53
N ASP A 47 -0.76 -0.50 -10.71
CA ASP A 47 0.53 -0.61 -11.37
C ASP A 47 1.59 0.25 -10.66
N HIS A 48 2.82 -0.25 -10.64
CA HIS A 48 3.95 0.40 -9.96
C HIS A 48 5.30 0.03 -10.62
N ASN A 49 5.25 -0.26 -11.92
CA ASN A 49 6.38 -0.78 -12.68
C ASN A 49 7.37 0.32 -13.06
N THR A 50 6.87 1.53 -13.33
CA THR A 50 7.67 2.73 -13.62
C THR A 50 7.73 3.66 -12.42
N GLU A 51 8.63 4.65 -12.45
CA GLU A 51 8.66 5.68 -11.39
C GLU A 51 7.39 6.53 -11.43
N GLU A 52 6.90 6.84 -12.62
CA GLU A 52 5.67 7.59 -12.86
C GLU A 52 4.46 6.88 -12.23
N ASP A 53 4.35 5.57 -12.40
CA ASP A 53 3.29 4.76 -11.78
C ASP A 53 3.33 4.85 -10.25
N ARG A 54 4.54 4.78 -9.68
CA ARG A 54 4.74 4.88 -8.22
C ARG A 54 4.32 6.23 -7.71
N VAL A 55 4.70 7.31 -8.39
CA VAL A 55 4.30 8.67 -8.02
C VAL A 55 2.79 8.83 -8.12
N ALA A 56 2.16 8.31 -9.17
CA ALA A 56 0.71 8.35 -9.33
C ALA A 56 -0.01 7.63 -8.20
N LEU A 57 0.44 6.43 -7.82
CA LEU A 57 -0.12 5.65 -6.72
C LEU A 57 -0.02 6.40 -5.39
N ILE A 58 1.16 6.94 -5.06
CA ILE A 58 1.36 7.69 -3.80
C ILE A 58 0.50 8.95 -3.77
N ARG A 59 0.42 9.70 -4.88
CA ARG A 59 -0.41 10.90 -4.97
C ARG A 59 -1.88 10.58 -4.74
N ARG A 60 -2.40 9.56 -5.42
CA ARG A 60 -3.78 9.10 -5.25
C ARG A 60 -4.05 8.67 -3.81
N ALA A 61 -3.17 7.85 -3.22
CA ALA A 61 -3.34 7.42 -1.82
C ALA A 61 -3.33 8.60 -0.82
N ALA A 62 -2.52 9.63 -1.06
CA ALA A 62 -2.45 10.82 -0.22
C ALA A 62 -3.69 11.72 -0.32
N GLU A 63 -4.42 11.70 -1.43
CA GLU A 63 -5.70 12.43 -1.57
C GLU A 63 -6.79 11.89 -0.62
N PHE A 64 -6.64 10.67 -0.09
CA PHE A 64 -7.57 10.04 0.85
C PHE A 64 -7.24 10.28 2.34
N MET A 65 -6.07 10.83 2.67
CA MET A 65 -5.60 11.02 4.06
C MET A 65 -5.79 12.44 4.57
#